data_AF-A0A0L0BCP4-F1
#
_entry.id   AF-A0A0L0BCP4-F1
#
_cell.length_a   1.000
_cell.length_b   1.000
_cell.length_c   1.000
_cell.angle_alpha   90.00
_cell.angle_beta   90.00
_cell.angle_gamma   90.00
#
_symmetry.space_group_name_H-M   'P 1'
#
loop_
_entity.id
_entity.type
_entity.pdbx_description
1 polymer ?
#
loop_
_entity_poly.entity_id
_entity_poly.type
_entity_poly.pdbx_seq_one_letter_code
_entity_poly.pdbx_strand_id
1 'polypeptide(L)'
;MFWWLGSTVLLGVVIGVVWWLLSPAGRLFGDPADARQWLLRDLTLAGLHLLAGIGIGLVVALRLGLPGIVARILAAVGGSMAGSVLALLTGEALAFLLGPHGRDDVPGSDFGLHSFGVLVIWPATVAVIVFVTALIGLARRRI
;
A
#
# COMPACT_ATOMS: atom_id res chain seq x y z
N MET A 1 2.44 -9.74 -18.89
CA MET A 1 2.33 -8.42 -18.22
C MET A 1 1.04 -8.29 -17.42
N PHE A 2 -0.13 -8.62 -18.01
CA PHE A 2 -1.43 -8.57 -17.33
C PHE A 2 -1.51 -9.30 -16.00
N TRP A 3 -0.91 -10.48 -15.87
CA TRP A 3 -0.88 -11.23 -14.61
C TRP A 3 -0.20 -10.48 -13.46
N TRP A 4 0.83 -9.68 -13.72
CA TRP A 4 1.56 -8.90 -12.72
C TRP A 4 0.77 -7.67 -12.25
N LEU A 5 0.10 -6.99 -13.20
CA LEU A 5 -0.81 -5.90 -12.89
C LEU A 5 -1.99 -6.42 -12.08
N GLY A 6 -2.64 -7.51 -12.56
CA GLY A 6 -3.77 -8.13 -11.89
C GLY A 6 -3.45 -8.62 -10.48
N SER A 7 -2.29 -9.26 -10.27
CA SER A 7 -1.90 -9.73 -8.94
C SER A 7 -1.63 -8.58 -7.96
N THR A 8 -1.06 -7.47 -8.43
CA THR A 8 -0.78 -6.29 -7.60
C THR A 8 -2.07 -5.56 -7.23
N VAL A 9 -2.99 -5.46 -8.18
CA VAL A 9 -4.34 -4.92 -8.01
C VAL A 9 -5.14 -5.75 -6.98
N LEU A 10 -5.14 -7.09 -7.13
CA LEU A 10 -5.79 -8.00 -6.17
C LEU A 10 -5.17 -7.89 -4.78
N LEU A 11 -3.85 -7.74 -4.71
CA LEU A 11 -3.16 -7.54 -3.43
C LEU A 11 -3.62 -6.24 -2.74
N GLY A 12 -3.93 -5.18 -3.50
CA GLY A 12 -4.52 -3.96 -2.95
C GLY A 12 -5.84 -4.22 -2.21
N VAL A 13 -6.75 -4.99 -2.83
CA VAL A 13 -8.02 -5.39 -2.18
C VAL A 13 -7.76 -6.14 -0.87
N VAL A 14 -6.85 -7.13 -0.89
CA VAL A 14 -6.48 -7.89 0.31
C VAL A 14 -5.90 -6.98 1.39
N ILE A 15 -5.01 -6.06 1.03
CA ILE A 15 -4.43 -5.10 1.98
C ILE A 15 -5.51 -4.21 2.57
N GLY A 16 -6.50 -3.76 1.78
CA GLY A 16 -7.62 -2.96 2.29
C GLY A 16 -8.46 -3.71 3.33
N VAL A 17 -8.76 -5.00 3.07
CA VAL A 17 -9.43 -5.87 4.05
C VAL A 17 -8.60 -5.99 5.33
N VAL A 18 -7.30 -6.27 5.19
CA VAL A 18 -6.38 -6.43 6.33
C VAL A 18 -6.26 -5.13 7.12
N TRP A 19 -6.17 -3.99 6.45
CA TRP A 19 -6.13 -2.68 7.08
C TRP A 19 -7.41 -2.42 7.89
N TRP A 20 -8.59 -2.65 7.29
CA TRP A 20 -9.86 -2.49 8.01
C TRP A 20 -9.98 -3.40 9.24
N LEU A 21 -9.48 -4.63 9.17
CA LEU A 21 -9.50 -5.56 10.30
C LEU A 21 -8.49 -5.16 11.39
N LEU A 22 -7.27 -4.81 11.02
CA LEU A 22 -6.13 -4.69 11.94
C LEU A 22 -5.80 -3.24 12.34
N SER A 23 -6.50 -2.24 11.84
CA SER A 23 -6.24 -0.85 12.25
C SER A 23 -7.08 -0.47 13.48
N PRO A 24 -6.55 0.43 14.34
CA PRO A 24 -7.34 1.10 15.35
C PRO A 24 -8.53 1.84 14.73
N ALA A 25 -9.68 1.80 15.41
CA ALA A 25 -10.98 2.26 14.91
C ALA A 25 -11.52 1.47 13.70
N GLY A 26 -10.84 0.37 13.33
CA GLY A 26 -11.33 -0.61 12.36
C GLY A 26 -12.34 -1.57 12.98
N ARG A 27 -12.42 -2.79 12.45
CA ARG A 27 -13.45 -3.75 12.87
C ARG A 27 -13.19 -4.42 14.22
N LEU A 28 -11.92 -4.72 14.50
CA LEU A 28 -11.54 -5.62 15.60
C LEU A 28 -11.26 -4.86 16.90
N PHE A 29 -10.70 -3.66 16.84
CA PHE A 29 -10.29 -2.92 18.03
C PHE A 29 -10.16 -1.40 17.81
N GLY A 30 -10.13 -0.67 18.92
CA GLY A 30 -9.99 0.79 18.98
C GLY A 30 -11.33 1.52 19.14
N ASP A 31 -11.24 2.83 19.37
CA ASP A 31 -12.38 3.74 19.50
C ASP A 31 -12.30 4.79 18.38
N PRO A 32 -13.28 4.83 17.45
CA PRO A 32 -13.33 5.83 16.39
C PRO A 32 -13.33 7.28 16.89
N ALA A 33 -13.84 7.53 18.10
CA ALA A 33 -13.89 8.87 18.69
C ALA A 33 -12.55 9.31 19.33
N ASP A 34 -11.59 8.40 19.54
CA ASP A 34 -10.28 8.76 20.10
C ASP A 34 -9.31 9.21 18.99
N ALA A 35 -9.17 10.52 18.84
CA ALA A 35 -8.31 11.14 17.82
C ALA A 35 -6.83 10.68 17.87
N ARG A 36 -6.34 10.18 19.01
CA ARG A 36 -4.97 9.65 19.12
C ARG A 36 -4.76 8.38 18.30
N GLN A 37 -5.84 7.67 17.97
CA GLN A 37 -5.81 6.42 17.23
C GLN A 37 -5.81 6.64 15.71
N TRP A 38 -6.18 7.83 15.23
CA TRP A 38 -6.25 8.13 13.79
C TRP A 38 -4.86 8.08 13.13
N LEU A 39 -3.82 8.57 13.81
CA LEU A 39 -2.45 8.45 13.31
C LEU A 39 -2.03 6.97 13.20
N LEU A 40 -2.38 6.15 14.19
CA LEU A 40 -2.04 4.72 14.18
C LEU A 40 -2.79 3.97 13.08
N ARG A 41 -4.04 4.36 12.77
CA ARG A 41 -4.80 3.85 11.63
C ARG A 41 -4.06 4.11 10.31
N ASP A 42 -3.61 5.34 10.09
CA ASP A 42 -2.85 5.72 8.90
C ASP A 42 -1.50 5.00 8.83
N LEU A 43 -0.79 4.90 9.95
CA LEU A 43 0.49 4.18 10.05
C LEU A 43 0.34 2.66 9.82
N THR A 44 -0.82 2.09 10.14
CA THR A 44 -1.10 0.68 9.87
C THR A 44 -1.16 0.43 8.36
N LEU A 45 -1.89 1.26 7.61
CA LEU A 45 -1.91 1.16 6.14
C LEU A 45 -0.53 1.44 5.54
N ALA A 46 0.18 2.45 6.07
CA ALA A 46 1.55 2.75 5.66
C ALA A 46 2.50 1.56 5.82
N GLY A 47 2.43 0.87 6.96
CA GLY A 47 3.21 -0.35 7.21
C GLY A 47 2.87 -1.47 6.23
N LEU A 48 1.58 -1.70 5.94
CA LEU A 48 1.15 -2.70 4.96
C LEU A 48 1.64 -2.36 3.54
N HIS A 49 1.51 -1.10 3.12
CA HIS A 49 2.03 -0.60 1.85
C HIS A 49 3.55 -0.74 1.74
N LEU A 50 4.29 -0.46 2.82
CA LEU A 50 5.73 -0.66 2.86
C LEU A 50 6.10 -2.12 2.64
N LEU A 51 5.46 -3.05 3.37
CA LEU A 51 5.71 -4.49 3.22
C LEU A 51 5.40 -4.99 1.81
N ALA A 52 4.28 -4.57 1.24
CA ALA A 52 3.90 -4.92 -0.13
C ALA A 52 4.90 -4.36 -1.16
N GLY A 53 5.37 -3.13 -0.94
CA GLY A 53 6.39 -2.49 -1.77
C GLY A 53 7.74 -3.19 -1.71
N ILE A 54 8.15 -3.65 -0.51
CA ILE A 54 9.36 -4.46 -0.34
C ILE A 54 9.25 -5.75 -1.14
N GLY A 55 8.15 -6.50 -0.95
CA GLY A 55 7.95 -7.78 -1.65
C GLY A 55 8.00 -7.62 -3.17
N ILE A 56 7.22 -6.69 -3.72
CA ILE A 56 7.16 -6.45 -5.18
C ILE A 56 8.50 -5.92 -5.69
N GLY A 57 9.09 -4.94 -5.00
CA GLY A 57 10.38 -4.35 -5.36
C GLY A 57 11.48 -5.41 -5.45
N LEU A 58 11.57 -6.31 -4.48
CA LEU A 58 12.54 -7.41 -4.48
C LEU A 58 12.31 -8.37 -5.66
N VAL A 59 11.06 -8.76 -5.93
CA VAL A 59 10.76 -9.67 -7.05
C VAL A 59 11.14 -9.04 -8.40
N VAL A 60 10.94 -7.73 -8.57
CA VAL A 60 11.40 -7.01 -9.77
C VAL A 60 12.92 -6.90 -9.80
N ALA A 61 13.56 -6.55 -8.68
CA ALA A 61 15.00 -6.42 -8.54
C ALA A 61 15.77 -7.69 -8.91
N LEU A 62 15.28 -8.86 -8.48
CA LEU A 62 15.86 -10.16 -8.83
C LEU A 62 15.77 -10.49 -10.33
N ARG A 63 14.93 -9.76 -11.07
CA ARG A 63 14.62 -10.01 -12.48
C ARG A 63 15.12 -8.91 -13.41
N LEU A 64 16.00 -8.03 -12.93
CA LEU A 64 16.54 -6.90 -13.70
C LEU A 64 17.30 -7.32 -14.97
N GLY A 65 17.90 -8.52 -14.99
CA GLY A 65 18.65 -9.03 -16.14
C GLY A 65 17.81 -9.67 -17.24
N LEU A 66 16.49 -9.80 -17.05
CA LEU A 66 15.61 -10.48 -18.00
C LEU A 66 15.10 -9.51 -19.09
N PRO A 67 14.80 -10.00 -20.30
CA PRO A 67 14.21 -9.18 -21.36
C PRO A 67 12.85 -8.59 -20.91
N GLY A 68 12.53 -7.39 -21.41
CA GLY A 68 11.27 -6.70 -21.09
C GLY A 68 11.24 -6.03 -19.70
N ILE A 69 12.40 -5.71 -19.12
CA ILE A 69 12.48 -5.17 -17.76
C ILE A 69 11.77 -3.81 -17.60
N VAL A 70 11.87 -2.91 -18.57
CA VAL A 70 11.21 -1.59 -18.51
C VAL A 70 9.70 -1.76 -18.33
N ALA A 71 9.11 -2.63 -19.15
CA ALA A 71 7.69 -2.92 -19.10
C ALA A 71 7.28 -3.54 -17.74
N ARG A 72 8.16 -4.38 -17.16
CA ARG A 72 7.95 -4.96 -15.82
C ARG A 72 8.03 -3.93 -14.70
N ILE A 73 8.99 -2.99 -14.77
CA ILE A 73 9.10 -1.89 -13.80
C ILE A 73 7.85 -1.00 -13.87
N LEU A 74 7.45 -0.60 -15.08
CA LEU A 74 6.24 0.21 -15.27
C LEU A 74 4.98 -0.51 -14.77
N ALA A 75 4.85 -1.81 -15.04
CA ALA A 75 3.74 -2.61 -14.54
C ALA A 75 3.74 -2.73 -13.01
N ALA A 76 4.90 -2.87 -12.38
CA ALA A 76 5.01 -2.96 -10.92
C ALA A 76 4.68 -1.62 -10.25
N VAL A 77 5.25 -0.52 -10.74
CA VAL A 77 4.99 0.83 -10.19
C VAL A 77 3.54 1.24 -10.45
N GLY A 78 3.07 1.13 -11.70
CA GLY A 78 1.68 1.45 -12.04
C GLY A 78 0.67 0.54 -11.32
N GLY A 79 1.00 -0.76 -11.20
CA GLY A 79 0.19 -1.71 -10.42
C GLY A 79 0.13 -1.34 -8.94
N SER A 80 1.24 -0.91 -8.34
CA SER A 80 1.27 -0.47 -6.93
C SER A 80 0.50 0.83 -6.69
N MET A 81 0.48 1.76 -7.65
CA MET A 81 -0.38 2.95 -7.57
C MET A 81 -1.86 2.57 -7.53
N ALA A 82 -2.29 1.72 -8.47
CA ALA A 82 -3.67 1.22 -8.50
C ALA A 82 -4.00 0.39 -7.24
N GLY A 83 -3.07 -0.46 -6.80
CA GLY A 83 -3.19 -1.27 -5.59
C GLY A 83 -3.37 -0.44 -4.32
N SER A 84 -2.61 0.66 -4.15
CA SER A 84 -2.77 1.58 -3.02
C SER A 84 -4.16 2.20 -2.98
N VAL A 85 -4.66 2.66 -4.13
CA VAL A 85 -6.01 3.25 -4.22
C VAL A 85 -7.07 2.20 -3.90
N LEU A 86 -6.93 0.99 -4.43
CA LEU A 86 -7.86 -0.10 -4.14
C LEU A 86 -7.84 -0.53 -2.67
N ALA A 87 -6.68 -0.51 -2.02
CA ALA A 87 -6.58 -0.77 -0.59
C ALA A 87 -7.38 0.24 0.23
N LEU A 88 -7.24 1.53 -0.08
CA LEU A 88 -8.03 2.60 0.53
C LEU A 88 -9.53 2.38 0.32
N LEU A 89 -9.94 2.27 -0.95
CA LEU A 89 -11.35 2.13 -1.30
C LEU A 89 -11.99 0.88 -0.69
N THR A 90 -11.26 -0.23 -0.66
CA THR A 90 -11.75 -1.47 -0.05
C THR A 90 -11.89 -1.33 1.46
N GLY A 91 -10.91 -0.74 2.14
CA GLY A 91 -10.96 -0.53 3.58
C GLY A 91 -12.09 0.41 4.01
N GLU A 92 -12.22 1.55 3.33
CA GLU A 92 -13.30 2.51 3.60
C GLU A 92 -14.68 1.95 3.24
N ALA A 93 -14.81 1.23 2.12
CA ALA A 93 -16.08 0.59 1.76
C ALA A 93 -16.50 -0.46 2.79
N LEU A 94 -15.57 -1.29 3.28
CA LEU A 94 -15.88 -2.27 4.33
C LEU A 94 -16.24 -1.60 5.65
N ALA A 95 -15.57 -0.49 5.99
CA ALA A 95 -15.91 0.26 7.18
C ALA A 95 -17.29 0.92 7.08
N PHE A 96 -17.62 1.50 5.93
CA PHE A 96 -18.95 2.07 5.67
C PHE A 96 -20.06 1.01 5.73
N LEU A 97 -19.82 -0.19 5.18
CA LEU A 97 -20.84 -1.24 5.11
C LEU A 97 -20.98 -2.05 6.40
N LEU A 98 -19.87 -2.29 7.10
CA LEU A 98 -19.78 -3.30 8.18
C LEU A 98 -19.07 -2.80 9.44
N GLY A 99 -18.60 -1.55 9.45
CA GLY A 99 -17.80 -0.97 10.53
C GLY A 99 -18.61 -0.17 11.56
N PRO A 100 -18.01 0.10 12.73
CA PRO A 100 -18.54 1.10 13.65
C PRO A 100 -18.53 2.47 12.97
N HIS A 101 -19.66 3.17 13.02
CA HIS A 101 -19.74 4.54 12.50
C HIS A 101 -19.16 5.51 13.53
N GLY A 102 -18.58 6.61 13.05
CA GLY A 102 -18.13 7.69 13.90
C GLY A 102 -19.29 8.38 14.61
N ARG A 103 -18.98 9.46 15.33
CA ARG A 103 -19.97 10.28 16.01
C ARG A 103 -20.11 11.63 15.31
N ASP A 104 -21.35 12.09 15.18
CA ASP A 104 -21.66 13.37 14.54
C ASP A 104 -21.06 14.58 15.27
N ASP A 105 -20.82 14.46 16.58
CA ASP A 105 -20.20 15.48 17.42
C ASP A 105 -18.67 15.53 17.32
N VAL A 106 -18.04 14.55 16.66
CA VAL A 106 -16.59 14.45 16.49
C VAL A 106 -16.24 14.34 15.00
N PRO A 107 -15.98 15.46 14.32
CA PRO A 107 -15.60 15.47 12.90
C PRO A 107 -14.36 14.61 12.63
N GLY A 108 -14.43 13.73 11.63
CA GLY A 108 -13.31 12.86 11.24
C GLY A 108 -13.17 11.56 12.06
N SER A 109 -14.11 11.32 12.97
CA SER A 109 -14.20 10.06 13.73
C SER A 109 -14.57 8.85 12.88
N ASP A 110 -15.13 9.07 11.69
CA ASP A 110 -15.34 7.99 10.73
C ASP A 110 -14.03 7.32 10.33
N PHE A 111 -14.15 6.06 9.94
CA PHE A 111 -13.03 5.30 9.42
C PHE A 111 -12.63 5.82 8.04
N GLY A 112 -11.47 6.47 7.97
CA GLY A 112 -10.94 6.99 6.73
C GLY A 112 -9.47 7.37 6.84
N LEU A 113 -8.82 7.55 5.70
CA LEU A 113 -7.42 7.96 5.67
C LEU A 113 -7.30 9.47 5.91
N HIS A 114 -6.50 9.87 6.90
CA HIS A 114 -6.27 11.31 7.17
C HIS A 114 -5.08 11.85 6.37
N SER A 115 -4.05 11.03 6.16
CA SER A 115 -2.84 11.37 5.43
C SER A 115 -2.76 10.65 4.09
N PHE A 116 -3.11 11.35 3.00
CA PHE A 116 -3.01 10.82 1.63
C PHE A 116 -1.57 10.48 1.20
N GLY A 117 -0.55 10.97 1.91
CA GLY A 117 0.85 10.58 1.67
C GLY A 117 1.09 9.07 1.81
N VAL A 118 0.27 8.39 2.60
CA VAL A 118 0.31 6.94 2.79
C VAL A 118 0.12 6.16 1.48
N LEU A 119 -0.63 6.71 0.52
CA LEU A 119 -0.89 6.04 -0.76
C LEU A 119 0.35 5.93 -1.65
N VAL A 120 1.30 6.85 -1.48
CA VAL A 120 2.54 6.91 -2.28
C VAL A 120 3.60 5.96 -1.73
N ILE A 121 3.46 5.48 -0.49
CA ILE A 121 4.46 4.62 0.16
C ILE A 121 4.73 3.36 -0.67
N TRP A 122 3.68 2.64 -1.08
CA TRP A 122 3.84 1.41 -1.85
C TRP A 122 4.60 1.63 -3.18
N PRO A 123 4.17 2.51 -4.10
CA PRO A 123 4.92 2.77 -5.34
C PRO A 123 6.31 3.35 -5.09
N ALA A 124 6.48 4.21 -4.08
CA ALA A 124 7.78 4.77 -3.74
C ALA A 124 8.77 3.69 -3.29
N THR A 125 8.34 2.77 -2.42
CA THR A 125 9.17 1.66 -1.97
C THR A 125 9.61 0.76 -3.13
N VAL A 126 8.69 0.42 -4.04
CA VAL A 126 9.02 -0.36 -5.24
C VAL A 126 10.07 0.37 -6.09
N ALA A 127 9.85 1.66 -6.35
CA ALA A 127 10.76 2.47 -7.17
C ALA A 127 12.15 2.59 -6.53
N VAL A 128 12.23 2.83 -5.22
CA VAL A 128 13.49 2.96 -4.48
C VAL A 128 14.29 1.65 -4.55
N ILE A 129 13.66 0.50 -4.30
CA ILE A 129 14.35 -0.80 -4.33
C ILE A 129 14.90 -1.10 -5.72
N VAL A 130 14.08 -0.90 -6.76
CA VAL A 130 14.49 -1.12 -8.15
C VAL A 130 15.65 -0.19 -8.52
N PHE A 131 15.54 1.10 -8.18
CA PHE A 131 16.56 2.10 -8.47
C PHE A 131 17.89 1.77 -7.78
N VAL A 132 17.88 1.51 -6.47
CA VAL A 132 19.08 1.18 -5.69
C VAL A 132 19.74 -0.10 -6.23
N THR A 133 18.95 -1.14 -6.53
CA THR A 133 19.48 -2.39 -7.09
C THR A 133 20.12 -2.16 -8.45
N ALA A 134 19.47 -1.40 -9.34
CA ALA A 134 20.01 -1.06 -10.65
C ALA A 134 21.30 -0.25 -10.54
N LEU A 135 21.36 0.71 -9.60
CA LEU A 135 22.54 1.54 -9.35
C LEU A 135 23.73 0.69 -8.85
N ILE A 136 23.51 -0.20 -7.89
CA ILE A 136 24.53 -1.14 -7.40
C ILE A 136 25.02 -2.04 -8.54
N GLY A 137 24.10 -2.55 -9.37
CA GLY A 137 24.42 -3.36 -10.53
C GLY A 137 25.28 -2.62 -11.56
N LEU A 138 25.03 -1.32 -11.76
CA LEU A 138 25.84 -0.48 -12.63
C LEU A 138 27.25 -0.23 -12.05
N ALA A 139 27.34 0.07 -10.75
CA ALA A 139 28.62 0.31 -10.07
C ALA A 139 29.55 -0.91 -10.13
N ARG A 140 29.01 -2.12 -9.92
CA ARG A 140 29.78 -3.37 -9.98
C ARG A 140 30.30 -3.74 -11.36
N ARG A 141 29.71 -3.22 -12.46
CA ARG A 141 30.17 -3.49 -13.83
C ARG A 141 31.31 -2.58 -14.28
N ARG A 142 31.58 -1.50 -13.54
CA ARG A 142 32.65 -0.53 -13.84
C ARG A 142 33.95 -0.78 -13.07
N ILE A 143 33.95 -1.74 -12.16
CA ILE A 143 35.11 -2.24 -11.40
C ILE A 143 35.54 -3.55 -12.04
#